data_AF-A0A960DP22-F1
#
_entry.id   AF-A0A960DP22-F1
#
_cell.length_a   1.000
_cell.length_b   1.000
_cell.length_c   1.000
_cell.angle_alpha   90.00
_cell.angle_beta   90.00
_cell.angle_gamma   90.00
#
_symmetry.space_group_name_H-M   'P 1'
#
loop_
_entity.id
_entity.type
_entity.pdbx_description
1 polymer ?
#
loop_
_entity_poly.entity_id
_entity_poly.type
_entity_poly.pdbx_seq_one_letter_code
_entity_poly.pdbx_strand_id
1 'polypeptide(L)' 'RLRCAPLLHGFRGRPTADVDALADLVVRLAEHVVGSDVVEAELNPVLVGQHGATAVDALLTLEGQP' A
#
# COMPACT_ATOMS: atom_id res chain seq x y z
N ARG A 1 11.74 -12.48 -2.57
CA ARG A 1 10.31 -12.90 -2.53
C ARG A 1 9.76 -12.58 -1.14
N LEU A 2 8.60 -11.92 -1.03
CA LEU A 2 8.00 -11.58 0.27
C LEU A 2 7.54 -12.85 0.99
N ARG A 3 7.80 -12.95 2.31
CA ARG A 3 7.34 -14.09 3.13
C ARG A 3 5.82 -14.20 3.18
N CYS A 4 5.12 -13.06 3.12
CA CYS A 4 3.66 -12.98 3.12
C CYS A 4 3.02 -13.15 1.74
N ALA A 5 3.78 -13.21 0.64
CA ALA A 5 3.24 -13.30 -0.72
C ALA A 5 2.18 -14.42 -0.91
N PRO A 6 2.28 -15.61 -0.28
CA PRO A 6 1.23 -16.63 -0.39
C PRO A 6 -0.15 -16.15 0.08
N LEU A 7 -0.22 -15.22 1.05
CA LEU A 7 -1.49 -14.70 1.57
C LEU A 7 -2.27 -13.87 0.53
N LEU A 8 -1.56 -13.25 -0.42
CA LEU A 8 -2.17 -12.48 -1.51
C LEU A 8 -2.84 -13.38 -2.55
N HIS A 9 -2.46 -14.66 -2.63
CA HIS A 9 -2.97 -15.59 -3.64
C HIS A 9 -4.21 -16.37 -3.16
N GLY A 10 -4.80 -15.97 -2.03
CA GLY A 10 -5.91 -16.65 -1.37
C GLY A 10 -5.41 -17.54 -0.22
N PHE A 11 -6.11 -17.48 0.92
CA PHE A 11 -5.75 -18.24 2.11
C PHE A 11 -6.99 -18.67 2.89
N ARG A 12 -7.06 -19.95 3.29
CA ARG A 12 -8.18 -20.54 4.05
C ARG A 12 -9.56 -20.26 3.42
N GLY A 13 -9.69 -20.54 2.12
CA GLY A 13 -10.94 -20.34 1.38
C GLY A 13 -11.29 -18.88 1.08
N ARG A 14 -10.45 -17.92 1.51
CA ARG A 14 -10.57 -16.54 1.06
C ARG A 14 -10.08 -16.42 -0.38
N PRO A 15 -10.71 -15.55 -1.17
CA PRO A 15 -10.33 -15.31 -2.53
C PRO A 15 -8.96 -14.63 -2.64
N THR A 16 -8.36 -14.71 -3.84
CA THR A 16 -7.15 -13.97 -4.21
C THR A 16 -7.36 -12.47 -4.06
N ALA A 17 -6.35 -11.79 -3.54
CA ALA A 17 -6.32 -10.34 -3.41
C ALA A 17 -6.01 -9.71 -4.78
N ASP A 18 -6.54 -8.50 -4.99
CA ASP A 18 -6.25 -7.68 -6.16
C ASP A 18 -4.86 -7.05 -6.02
N VAL A 19 -3.84 -7.83 -6.42
CA VAL A 19 -2.42 -7.43 -6.30
C VAL A 19 -2.11 -6.26 -7.23
N ASP A 20 -2.76 -6.19 -8.39
CA ASP A 20 -2.56 -5.10 -9.34
C ASP A 20 -3.07 -3.78 -8.75
N ALA A 21 -4.25 -3.78 -8.13
CA ALA A 21 -4.74 -2.58 -7.44
C ALA A 21 -3.87 -2.16 -6.25
N LEU A 22 -3.27 -3.12 -5.52
CA LEU A 22 -2.29 -2.80 -4.47
C LEU A 22 -1.04 -2.15 -5.06
N ALA A 23 -0.53 -2.67 -6.18
CA ALA A 23 0.63 -2.10 -6.86
C ALA A 23 0.33 -0.69 -7.39
N ASP A 24 -0.83 -0.51 -8.03
CA ASP A 24 -1.29 0.80 -8.52
C ASP A 24 -1.41 1.82 -7.39
N LEU A 25 -1.89 1.42 -6.21
CA LEU A 25 -1.96 2.29 -5.04
C LEU A 25 -0.57 2.78 -4.62
N VAL A 26 0.42 1.88 -4.58
CA VAL A 26 1.81 2.22 -4.23
C VAL A 26 2.44 3.13 -5.28
N VAL A 27 2.24 2.85 -6.57
CA VAL A 27 2.76 3.67 -7.68
C VAL A 27 2.15 5.08 -7.62
N ARG A 28 0.83 5.18 -7.44
CA ARG A 28 0.15 6.49 -7.33
C ARG A 28 0.66 7.28 -6.14
N LEU A 29 0.88 6.66 -4.97
CA LEU A 29 1.50 7.36 -3.85
C LEU A 29 2.89 7.87 -4.23
N ALA A 30 3.73 7.03 -4.83
CA ALA A 30 5.07 7.41 -5.27
C ALA A 30 5.04 8.62 -6.22
N GLU A 31 4.15 8.63 -7.21
CA GLU A 31 3.97 9.75 -8.14
C GLU A 31 3.59 11.06 -7.44
N HIS A 32 2.86 11.01 -6.31
CA HIS A 32 2.46 12.20 -5.56
C HIS A 32 3.54 12.71 -4.62
N VAL A 33 4.41 11.83 -4.12
CA VAL A 33 5.48 12.22 -3.18
C VAL A 33 6.79 12.59 -3.89
N VAL A 34 7.01 12.10 -5.12
CA VAL A 34 8.21 12.44 -5.89
C VAL A 34 8.27 13.95 -6.16
N GLY A 35 9.35 14.58 -5.68
CA GLY A 35 9.55 16.03 -5.81
C GLY A 35 8.78 16.88 -4.79
N SER A 36 8.08 16.26 -3.84
CA SER A 36 7.51 16.93 -2.66
C SER A 36 8.52 17.05 -1.52
N ASP A 37 8.10 17.66 -0.41
CA ASP A 37 8.82 17.74 0.86
C ASP A 37 8.59 16.51 1.78
N VAL A 38 7.88 15.50 1.31
CA VAL A 38 7.65 14.24 2.04
C VAL A 38 8.96 13.44 2.10
N VAL A 39 9.43 13.16 3.31
CA VAL A 39 10.64 12.34 3.56
C VAL A 39 10.31 10.89 3.93
N GLU A 40 9.11 10.65 4.44
CA GLU A 40 8.60 9.31 4.77
C GLU A 40 7.09 9.24 4.53
N ALA A 41 6.63 8.11 3.97
CA ALA A 41 5.23 7.81 3.80
C ALA A 41 4.94 6.38 4.28
N GLU A 42 4.14 6.26 5.35
CA GLU A 42 3.66 4.98 5.86
C GLU A 42 2.17 4.82 5.53
N LEU A 43 1.82 3.68 4.92
CA LEU A 43 0.44 3.26 4.74
C LEU A 43 0.17 2.04 5.60
N ASN A 44 -0.56 2.20 6.70
CA ASN A 44 -0.81 1.11 7.62
C ASN A 44 -2.06 1.39 8.49
N PRO A 45 -3.16 0.61 8.35
CA PRO A 45 -3.27 -0.58 7.51
C PRO A 45 -3.70 -0.26 6.06
N VAL A 46 -3.30 -1.15 5.14
CA VAL A 46 -3.86 -1.24 3.78
C VAL A 46 -4.74 -2.48 3.69
N LEU A 47 -6.01 -2.29 3.33
CA LEU A 47 -6.95 -3.36 3.06
C LEU A 47 -6.89 -3.72 1.58
N VAL A 48 -6.72 -5.01 1.28
CA VAL A 48 -6.71 -5.52 -0.09
C VAL A 48 -7.77 -6.60 -0.22
N GLY A 49 -8.75 -6.35 -1.08
CA GLY A 49 -9.87 -7.25 -1.34
C GLY A 49 -9.77 -7.89 -2.73
N GLN A 50 -10.85 -8.52 -3.18
CA GLN A 50 -10.95 -9.07 -4.55
C GLN A 50 -11.02 -7.99 -5.64
N HIS A 51 -11.41 -6.78 -5.26
CA HIS A 51 -11.80 -5.71 -6.17
C HIS A 51 -11.22 -4.39 -5.66
N GLY A 52 -9.89 -4.33 -5.59
CA GLY A 52 -9.17 -3.13 -5.17
C GLY A 52 -8.39 -3.23 -3.86
N ALA A 53 -7.64 -2.16 -3.62
CA ALA A 53 -6.87 -1.91 -2.41
C ALA A 53 -7.15 -0.49 -1.90
N THR A 54 -7.23 -0.35 -0.58
CA THR A 54 -7.50 0.93 0.09
C THR A 54 -6.57 1.08 1.28
N ALA A 55 -5.80 2.18 1.31
CA ALA A 55 -5.13 2.63 2.52
C ALA A 55 -6.20 3.20 3.47
N VAL A 56 -6.31 2.62 4.66
CA VAL A 56 -7.29 3.07 5.68
C VAL A 56 -6.71 4.20 6.51
N ASP A 57 -5.39 4.19 6.66
CA ASP A 57 -4.64 5.21 7.39
C ASP A 57 -3.32 5.48 6.64
N ALA A 58 -2.81 6.70 6.82
CA ALA A 58 -1.59 7.16 6.19
C ALA A 58 -0.90 8.21 7.07
N LEU A 59 0.40 8.05 7.28
CA LEU A 59 1.26 9.02 7.93
C LEU A 59 2.31 9.52 6.93
N LEU A 60 2.40 10.84 6.76
CA LEU A 60 3.42 11.49 5.96
C LEU A 60 4.29 12.36 6.88
N THR A 61 5.60 12.12 6.84
CA THR A 61 6.59 12.96 7.52
C THR A 61 7.17 13.92 6.49
N LEU A 62 7.21 15.21 6.82
CA LEU A 62 7.76 16.25 5.95
C LEU A 62 9.14 16.68 6.43
N GLU A 63 9.96 17.18 5.51
CA GLU A 63 11.28 17.73 5.82
C GLU A 63 11.16 18.86 6.86
N GLY A 64 11.90 18.75 7.97
CA GLY A 64 11.92 19.74 9.04
C GLY A 64 10.79 19.64 10.08
N GLN A 65 9.92 18.64 9.98
CA GLN A 65 9.05 18.26 11.10
C GLN A 65 9.77 17.24 12.01
N PRO A 66 9.85 17.49 13.33
CA PRO A 66 10.52 16.60 14.28
C PRO A 66 9.80 15.27 14.48
#